data_AF-A0A8I1RPR3-F1
#
_entry.id   AF-A0A8I1RPR3-F1
#
_cell.length_a   1.000
_cell.length_b   1.000
_cell.length_c   1.000
_cell.angle_alpha   90.00
_cell.angle_beta   90.00
_cell.angle_gamma   90.00
#
_symmetry.space_group_name_H-M   'P 1'
#
loop_
_entity.id
_entity.type
_entity.pdbx_description
1 polymer ?
#
loop_
_entity_poly.entity_id
_entity_poly.type
_entity_poly.pdbx_seq_one_letter_code
_entity_poly.pdbx_strand_id
1 'polypeptide(L)'
;MVSLIETPRPPGSRNAMEPENIGGFSAARLTAPHLAPPVFTVAADTPDTSDLLNESQLAGAASAGEGRAGGSGCDTARLIQQALRRDRLVHTAVADANRVGKAILLWNGDWVQSGGQEGRGLSAVREAIMWEVAFAPEACRNKREHGLILLSLADGRTRFALGAADWRWSDLLGVSKSSSAR
;
A
#
# COMPACT_ATOMS: atom_id res chain seq x y z
N MET A 1 5.36 15.62 -57.28
CA MET A 1 4.55 16.66 -57.93
C MET A 1 3.28 16.84 -57.10
N VAL A 2 3.10 18.05 -56.52
CA VAL A 2 1.82 18.77 -56.25
C VAL A 2 0.83 18.12 -55.24
N SER A 3 0.19 18.77 -54.26
CA SER A 3 0.25 20.11 -53.62
C SER A 3 -0.54 20.09 -52.31
N LEU A 4 -0.24 21.08 -51.44
CA LEU A 4 -1.00 21.55 -50.28
C LEU A 4 -2.43 22.01 -50.60
N ILE A 5 -3.32 21.90 -49.62
CA ILE A 5 -4.50 22.76 -49.38
C ILE A 5 -4.88 22.58 -47.89
N GLU A 6 -4.47 23.48 -46.97
CA GLU A 6 -5.02 24.79 -46.63
C GLU A 6 -6.34 24.73 -45.84
N THR A 7 -6.26 25.08 -44.55
CA THR A 7 -7.39 25.34 -43.64
C THR A 7 -7.81 26.80 -43.73
N PRO A 8 -9.12 27.08 -43.52
CA PRO A 8 -9.49 28.29 -42.79
C PRO A 8 -10.50 28.03 -41.66
N ARG A 9 -10.35 28.80 -40.57
CA ARG A 9 -11.24 28.90 -39.40
C ARG A 9 -12.25 30.07 -39.59
N PRO A 10 -13.15 30.36 -38.63
CA PRO A 10 -14.61 30.35 -38.75
C PRO A 10 -15.22 31.77 -38.95
N PRO A 11 -16.56 31.90 -38.96
CA PRO A 11 -17.15 33.11 -38.41
C PRO A 11 -18.33 32.85 -37.44
N GLY A 12 -18.20 33.41 -36.24
CA GLY A 12 -19.06 34.51 -35.76
C GLY A 12 -20.58 34.31 -35.65
N SER A 13 -21.05 34.40 -34.41
CA SER A 13 -22.43 34.52 -33.90
C SER A 13 -23.24 35.70 -34.46
N ARG A 14 -24.56 35.54 -34.59
CA ARG A 14 -25.55 36.65 -34.63
C ARG A 14 -26.84 36.27 -33.89
N ASN A 15 -27.22 37.13 -32.96
CA ASN A 15 -28.45 37.12 -32.16
C ASN A 15 -29.66 37.67 -32.94
N ALA A 16 -30.88 37.31 -32.47
CA ALA A 16 -32.14 38.10 -32.34
C ALA A 16 -33.39 37.25 -32.71
N MET A 17 -34.22 36.82 -31.73
CA MET A 17 -35.46 37.49 -31.22
C MET A 17 -36.70 36.93 -31.97
N GLU A 18 -37.75 36.31 -31.39
CA GLU A 18 -38.72 36.74 -30.35
C GLU A 18 -39.66 35.55 -29.94
N PRO A 19 -40.76 35.68 -29.14
CA PRO A 19 -41.05 34.78 -28.02
C PRO A 19 -42.51 34.26 -27.98
N GLU A 20 -42.75 32.95 -28.05
CA GLU A 20 -44.12 32.44 -27.82
C GLU A 20 -44.38 32.10 -26.35
N ASN A 21 -45.07 33.06 -25.73
CA ASN A 21 -45.82 32.98 -24.51
C ASN A 21 -46.85 31.83 -24.56
N ILE A 22 -46.66 30.81 -23.73
CA ILE A 22 -47.75 29.95 -23.30
C ILE A 22 -47.73 29.83 -21.78
N GLY A 23 -48.72 30.48 -21.17
CA GLY A 23 -49.58 29.82 -20.19
C GLY A 23 -48.98 29.61 -18.80
N GLY A 24 -49.41 30.46 -17.87
CA GLY A 24 -48.99 30.46 -16.48
C GLY A 24 -49.23 29.15 -15.75
N PHE A 25 -48.23 28.75 -14.98
CA PHE A 25 -48.40 28.07 -13.71
C PHE A 25 -47.81 28.96 -12.63
N SER A 26 -48.69 29.53 -11.82
CA SER A 26 -48.30 30.28 -10.63
C SER A 26 -47.84 29.27 -9.57
N ALA A 27 -46.53 29.11 -9.41
CA ALA A 27 -45.93 28.41 -8.28
C ALA A 27 -45.24 29.46 -7.40
N ALA A 28 -45.73 29.60 -6.18
CA ALA A 28 -45.25 30.54 -5.18
C ALA A 28 -43.72 30.50 -5.04
N ARG A 29 -43.10 31.69 -4.94
CA ARG A 29 -41.68 31.82 -4.55
C ARG A 29 -41.53 31.33 -3.12
N LEU A 30 -41.11 30.09 -2.94
CA LEU A 30 -40.54 29.61 -1.70
C LEU A 30 -39.09 30.08 -1.66
N THR A 31 -38.79 30.99 -0.73
CA THR A 31 -37.43 31.39 -0.38
C THR A 31 -36.67 30.14 0.06
N ALA A 32 -35.73 29.66 -0.75
CA ALA A 32 -34.87 28.55 -0.36
C ALA A 32 -33.97 29.01 0.81
N PRO A 33 -33.99 28.32 1.97
CA PRO A 33 -32.97 28.55 2.98
C PRO A 33 -31.63 28.11 2.36
N HIS A 34 -30.66 29.02 2.40
CA HIS A 34 -29.30 28.79 1.96
C HIS A 34 -28.69 27.73 2.89
N LEU A 35 -28.66 26.49 2.45
CA LEU A 35 -27.90 25.43 3.09
C LEU A 35 -26.42 25.79 2.94
N ALA A 36 -25.80 26.23 4.04
CA ALA A 36 -24.34 26.33 4.09
C ALA A 36 -23.74 24.94 3.81
N PRO A 37 -22.65 24.83 3.03
CA PRO A 37 -21.98 23.55 2.85
C PRO A 37 -21.49 23.05 4.22
N PRO A 38 -21.63 21.74 4.52
CA PRO A 38 -21.08 21.19 5.75
C PRO A 38 -19.56 21.37 5.74
N VAL A 39 -19.05 22.10 6.73
CA VAL A 39 -17.62 22.16 7.02
C VAL A 39 -17.25 20.83 7.67
N PHE A 40 -16.65 19.92 6.90
CA PHE A 40 -16.04 18.72 7.47
C PHE A 40 -14.74 19.13 8.14
N THR A 41 -14.74 19.22 9.47
CA THR A 41 -13.53 19.21 10.27
C THR A 41 -12.89 17.83 10.13
N VAL A 42 -11.84 17.73 9.31
CA VAL A 42 -10.94 16.57 9.33
C VAL A 42 -10.24 16.62 10.68
N ALA A 43 -10.65 15.77 11.61
CA ALA A 43 -9.87 15.54 12.82
C ALA A 43 -8.46 15.15 12.36
N ALA A 44 -7.45 15.84 12.87
CA ALA A 44 -6.07 15.44 12.62
C ALA A 44 -5.88 14.07 13.28
N ASP A 45 -5.93 13.01 12.48
CA ASP A 45 -5.60 11.66 12.94
C ASP A 45 -4.16 11.68 13.43
N THR A 46 -3.97 11.41 14.72
CA THR A 46 -2.66 11.12 15.28
C THR A 46 -2.09 9.95 14.48
N PRO A 47 -0.86 10.05 13.95
CA PRO A 47 -0.31 8.97 13.15
C PRO A 47 -0.21 7.71 14.00
N ASP A 48 -0.92 6.65 13.61
CA ASP A 48 -0.78 5.35 14.24
C ASP A 48 0.65 4.83 13.98
N THR A 49 1.35 4.51 15.06
CA THR A 49 2.73 3.99 15.06
C THR A 49 2.82 2.61 15.68
N SER A 50 1.69 1.91 15.87
CA SER A 50 1.66 0.59 16.52
C SER A 50 2.46 -0.48 15.76
N ASP A 51 2.72 -0.24 14.46
CA ASP A 51 3.57 -1.08 13.60
C ASP A 51 5.07 -0.79 13.73
N LEU A 52 5.48 0.27 14.41
CA LEU A 52 6.90 0.64 14.50
C LEU A 52 7.63 -0.15 15.58
N LEU A 53 8.81 -0.66 15.23
CA LEU A 53 9.69 -1.38 16.15
C LEU A 53 10.88 -0.51 16.55
N ASN A 54 11.31 -0.65 17.81
CA ASN A 54 12.55 -0.08 18.32
C ASN A 54 13.72 -1.10 18.28
N GLU A 55 14.95 -0.65 18.50
CA GLU A 55 16.13 -1.52 18.40
C GLU A 55 16.14 -2.66 19.44
N SER A 56 15.53 -2.48 20.61
CA SER A 56 15.46 -3.55 21.61
C SER A 56 14.49 -4.66 21.20
N GLN A 57 13.40 -4.34 20.49
CA GLN A 57 12.49 -5.32 19.90
C GLN A 57 13.13 -6.06 18.71
N LEU A 58 14.09 -5.43 18.04
CA LEU A 58 14.83 -6.01 16.92
C LEU A 58 16.05 -6.81 17.38
N ALA A 59 16.44 -6.70 18.65
CA ALA A 59 17.57 -7.43 19.20
C ALA A 59 17.32 -8.95 19.11
N GLY A 60 18.11 -9.62 18.28
CA GLY A 60 17.99 -11.06 18.03
C GLY A 60 17.18 -11.43 16.78
N ALA A 61 16.66 -10.46 16.03
CA ALA A 61 16.08 -10.72 14.71
C ALA A 61 17.18 -11.14 13.71
N ALA A 62 16.87 -12.12 12.85
CA ALA A 62 17.77 -12.56 11.79
C ALA A 62 17.64 -11.63 10.58
N SER A 63 18.73 -11.12 10.02
CA SER A 63 18.65 -10.36 8.77
C SER A 63 18.61 -11.28 7.56
N ALA A 64 17.98 -10.83 6.47
CA ALA A 64 18.00 -11.55 5.20
C ALA A 64 19.44 -11.79 4.72
N GLY A 65 19.80 -13.06 4.51
CA GLY A 65 21.15 -13.48 4.14
C GLY A 65 22.07 -13.80 5.32
N GLU A 66 21.63 -13.61 6.57
CA GLU A 66 22.34 -14.03 7.78
C GLU A 66 21.89 -15.44 8.20
N GLY A 67 22.00 -16.38 7.27
CA GLY A 67 21.80 -17.81 7.49
C GLY A 67 23.14 -18.53 7.51
N ARG A 68 23.42 -19.22 8.63
CA ARG A 68 24.61 -20.06 8.91
C ARG A 68 25.16 -20.78 7.68
N ALA A 69 26.49 -20.86 7.59
CA ALA A 69 27.23 -21.66 6.61
C ALA A 69 26.69 -23.10 6.56
N GLY A 70 25.86 -23.39 5.55
CA GLY A 70 25.22 -24.69 5.35
C GLY A 70 23.74 -24.58 4.99
N GLY A 71 23.40 -24.06 3.80
CA GLY A 71 22.01 -24.03 3.35
C GLY A 71 21.74 -23.17 2.12
N SER A 72 22.48 -23.36 1.03
CA SER A 72 22.30 -22.62 -0.24
C SER A 72 21.01 -22.96 -1.01
N GLY A 73 20.07 -23.70 -0.41
CA GLY A 73 18.87 -24.19 -1.11
C GLY A 73 17.67 -23.25 -1.07
N CYS A 74 17.45 -22.55 0.04
CA CYS A 74 16.20 -21.80 0.29
C CYS A 74 16.44 -20.54 1.13
N ASP A 75 17.04 -19.51 0.53
CA ASP A 75 17.17 -18.18 1.13
C ASP A 75 16.04 -17.25 0.62
N THR A 76 14.81 -17.59 1.00
CA THR A 76 13.61 -16.84 0.60
C THR A 76 13.65 -15.40 1.12
N ALA A 77 14.21 -15.17 2.32
CA ALA A 77 14.38 -13.82 2.87
C ALA A 77 15.21 -12.93 1.94
N ARG A 78 16.34 -13.44 1.43
CA ARG A 78 17.18 -12.71 0.49
C ARG A 78 16.49 -12.46 -0.85
N LEU A 79 15.69 -13.40 -1.35
CA LEU A 79 14.90 -13.21 -2.59
C LEU A 79 13.90 -12.07 -2.42
N ILE A 80 13.08 -12.13 -1.36
CA ILE A 80 12.10 -11.09 -1.05
C ILE A 80 12.78 -9.74 -0.86
N GLN A 81 13.87 -9.68 -0.08
CA GLN A 81 14.60 -8.44 0.12
C GLN A 81 15.09 -7.83 -1.20
N GLN A 82 15.58 -8.64 -2.13
CA GLN A 82 16.04 -8.14 -3.43
C GLN A 82 14.89 -7.60 -4.29
N ALA A 83 13.73 -8.24 -4.26
CA ALA A 83 12.54 -7.77 -4.95
C ALA A 83 12.09 -6.41 -4.39
N LEU A 84 11.91 -6.32 -3.07
CA LEU A 84 11.49 -5.09 -2.39
C LEU A 84 12.44 -3.92 -2.63
N ARG A 85 13.75 -4.18 -2.70
CA ARG A 85 14.75 -3.14 -3.00
C ARG A 85 14.57 -2.51 -4.38
N ARG A 86 14.04 -3.26 -5.35
CA ARG A 86 13.87 -2.83 -6.75
C ARG A 86 12.47 -2.30 -7.06
N ASP A 87 11.49 -2.60 -6.22
CA ASP A 87 10.09 -2.26 -6.46
C ASP A 87 9.78 -0.79 -6.15
N ARG A 88 9.44 -0.03 -7.19
CA ARG A 88 9.08 1.39 -7.07
C ARG A 88 7.82 1.63 -6.25
N LEU A 89 6.81 0.75 -6.34
CA LEU A 89 5.57 0.89 -5.59
C LEU A 89 5.81 0.69 -4.10
N VAL A 90 6.71 -0.21 -3.73
CA VAL A 90 7.16 -0.39 -2.33
C VAL A 90 7.79 0.90 -1.79
N HIS A 91 8.72 1.50 -2.55
CA HIS A 91 9.35 2.77 -2.13
C HIS A 91 8.34 3.90 -1.96
N THR A 92 7.39 4.04 -2.90
CA THR A 92 6.32 5.04 -2.82
C THR A 92 5.42 4.78 -1.61
N ALA A 93 4.99 3.53 -1.38
CA ALA A 93 4.14 3.18 -0.25
C ALA A 93 4.79 3.49 1.10
N VAL A 94 6.10 3.24 1.23
CA VAL A 94 6.86 3.60 2.44
C VAL A 94 6.92 5.12 2.64
N ALA A 95 7.14 5.88 1.57
CA ALA A 95 7.18 7.33 1.62
C ALA A 95 5.81 7.92 1.99
N ASP A 96 4.75 7.48 1.31
CA ASP A 96 3.37 7.93 1.53
C ASP A 96 2.88 7.60 2.95
N ALA A 97 3.32 6.44 3.49
CA ALA A 97 3.03 6.06 4.86
C ALA A 97 3.92 6.76 5.91
N ASN A 98 4.82 7.67 5.52
CA ASN A 98 5.80 8.30 6.42
C ASN A 98 6.61 7.27 7.24
N ARG A 99 7.06 6.21 6.56
CA ARG A 99 7.79 5.08 7.16
C ARG A 99 9.28 5.00 6.78
N VAL A 100 9.77 5.97 6.00
CA VAL A 100 11.18 6.02 5.58
C VAL A 100 12.11 6.04 6.79
N GLY A 101 13.12 5.17 6.77
CA GLY A 101 14.14 5.06 7.81
C GLY A 101 13.68 4.36 9.09
N LYS A 102 12.49 3.75 9.10
CA LYS A 102 11.91 3.10 10.28
C LYS A 102 11.95 1.57 10.15
N ALA A 103 11.88 0.89 11.28
CA ALA A 103 11.62 -0.54 11.33
C ALA A 103 10.12 -0.78 11.53
N ILE A 104 9.53 -1.58 10.64
CA ILE A 104 8.08 -1.72 10.50
C ILE A 104 7.72 -3.20 10.61
N LEU A 105 6.89 -3.56 11.58
CA LEU A 105 6.30 -4.89 11.70
C LEU A 105 5.19 -5.05 10.67
N LEU A 106 5.38 -5.95 9.71
CA LEU A 106 4.38 -6.19 8.66
C LEU A 106 3.51 -7.41 8.97
N TRP A 107 4.07 -8.42 9.63
CA TRP A 107 3.41 -9.69 9.89
C TRP A 107 3.92 -10.34 11.19
N ASN A 108 3.00 -10.79 12.05
CA ASN A 108 3.31 -11.41 13.34
C ASN A 108 2.42 -12.64 13.67
N GLY A 109 2.08 -13.42 12.65
CA GLY A 109 1.02 -14.44 12.69
C GLY A 109 -0.15 -14.07 11.79
N ASP A 110 -0.43 -12.77 11.72
CA ASP A 110 -1.35 -12.14 10.79
C ASP A 110 -0.73 -10.87 10.21
N TRP A 111 -1.26 -10.41 9.08
CA TRP A 111 -0.83 -9.14 8.48
C TRP A 111 -1.23 -7.97 9.37
N VAL A 112 -0.25 -7.20 9.85
CA VAL A 112 -0.47 -6.09 10.78
C VAL A 112 -1.25 -4.96 10.11
N GLN A 113 -2.44 -4.65 10.61
CA GLN A 113 -3.24 -3.53 10.14
C GLN A 113 -3.03 -2.34 11.08
N SER A 114 -2.22 -1.35 10.68
CA SER A 114 -2.11 -0.09 11.40
C SER A 114 -3.05 0.98 10.80
N GLY A 115 -3.58 1.85 11.65
CA GLY A 115 -4.54 2.91 11.33
C GLY A 115 -4.09 3.80 10.18
N GLY A 116 -5.00 4.05 9.24
CA GLY A 116 -4.77 4.79 8.00
C GLY A 116 -4.35 3.94 6.79
N GLN A 117 -4.09 2.65 6.99
CA GLN A 117 -3.66 1.72 5.91
C GLN A 117 -4.83 1.00 5.23
N GLU A 118 -6.10 1.27 5.61
CA GLU A 118 -7.30 0.56 5.14
C GLU A 118 -7.66 0.75 3.65
N GLY A 119 -6.96 1.63 2.92
CA GLY A 119 -7.28 1.88 1.51
C GLY A 119 -6.11 1.81 0.51
N ARG A 120 -4.88 2.16 0.91
CA ARG A 120 -3.72 2.32 -0.01
C ARG A 120 -2.35 2.07 0.63
N GLY A 121 -2.33 1.52 1.83
CA GLY A 121 -1.19 1.57 2.73
C GLY A 121 0.11 0.87 2.31
N LEU A 122 0.80 0.27 3.28
CA LEU A 122 1.87 -0.70 3.02
C LEU A 122 1.39 -1.97 2.25
N SER A 123 0.17 -1.95 1.69
CA SER A 123 -0.42 -3.00 0.86
C SER A 123 0.47 -3.40 -0.31
N ALA A 124 1.11 -2.44 -1.01
CA ALA A 124 2.07 -2.76 -2.07
C ALA A 124 3.25 -3.59 -1.54
N VAL A 125 3.68 -3.33 -0.30
CA VAL A 125 4.75 -4.12 0.34
C VAL A 125 4.27 -5.53 0.65
N ARG A 126 3.07 -5.70 1.20
CA ARG A 126 2.49 -7.02 1.47
C ARG A 126 2.32 -7.83 0.20
N GLU A 127 1.76 -7.20 -0.84
CA GLU A 127 1.54 -7.83 -2.13
C GLU A 127 2.85 -8.29 -2.76
N ALA A 128 3.88 -7.42 -2.79
CA ALA A 128 5.20 -7.80 -3.29
C ALA A 128 5.78 -9.00 -2.52
N ILE A 129 5.68 -9.01 -1.19
CA ILE A 129 6.13 -10.15 -0.38
C ILE A 129 5.33 -11.42 -0.72
N MET A 130 4.01 -11.32 -0.81
CA MET A 130 3.14 -12.46 -1.12
C MET A 130 3.47 -13.07 -2.49
N TRP A 131 3.74 -12.25 -3.51
CA TRP A 131 4.13 -12.75 -4.83
C TRP A 131 5.45 -13.52 -4.80
N GLU A 132 6.48 -12.95 -4.17
CA GLU A 132 7.79 -13.61 -4.05
C GLU A 132 7.69 -14.93 -3.28
N VAL A 133 6.87 -14.97 -2.22
CA VAL A 133 6.60 -16.21 -1.49
C VAL A 133 5.83 -17.19 -2.38
N ALA A 134 4.75 -16.77 -3.05
CA ALA A 134 3.91 -17.65 -3.85
C ALA A 134 4.68 -18.33 -4.99
N PHE A 135 5.64 -17.65 -5.59
CA PHE A 135 6.48 -18.20 -6.65
C PHE A 135 7.71 -18.98 -6.17
N ALA A 136 8.04 -18.95 -4.87
CA ALA A 136 9.13 -19.75 -4.32
C ALA A 136 8.82 -21.26 -4.42
N PRO A 137 9.82 -22.15 -4.59
CA PRO A 137 9.61 -23.59 -4.57
C PRO A 137 8.93 -24.05 -3.28
N GLU A 138 8.07 -25.07 -3.36
CA GLU A 138 7.28 -25.55 -2.22
C GLU A 138 8.16 -25.90 -1.00
N ALA A 139 9.29 -26.57 -1.23
CA ALA A 139 10.25 -26.89 -0.17
C ALA A 139 10.76 -25.63 0.57
N CYS A 140 10.93 -24.52 -0.15
CA CYS A 140 11.37 -23.24 0.43
C CYS A 140 10.23 -22.51 1.13
N ARG A 141 9.01 -22.55 0.58
CA ARG A 141 7.82 -21.98 1.25
C ARG A 141 7.54 -22.67 2.57
N ASN A 142 7.74 -23.99 2.61
CA ASN A 142 7.48 -24.81 3.77
C ASN A 142 8.68 -24.89 4.72
N LYS A 143 9.80 -24.20 4.48
CA LYS A 143 10.90 -24.15 5.44
C LYS A 143 10.42 -23.50 6.74
N ARG A 144 10.75 -24.10 7.88
CA ARG A 144 10.48 -23.50 9.19
C ARG A 144 11.49 -22.40 9.46
N GLU A 145 10.97 -21.26 9.90
CA GLU A 145 11.70 -20.12 10.40
C GLU A 145 11.29 -19.86 11.85
N HIS A 146 12.15 -19.15 12.59
CA HIS A 146 11.94 -18.86 14.01
C HIS A 146 12.20 -17.39 14.29
N GLY A 147 11.36 -16.77 15.11
CA GLY A 147 11.49 -15.37 15.49
C GLY A 147 11.30 -14.42 14.32
N LEU A 148 11.79 -13.18 14.50
CA LEU A 148 11.70 -12.13 13.51
C LEU A 148 12.81 -12.24 12.46
N ILE A 149 12.43 -12.09 11.19
CA ILE A 149 13.31 -11.89 10.05
C ILE A 149 13.21 -10.43 9.61
N LEU A 150 14.36 -9.78 9.43
CA LEU A 150 14.47 -8.41 8.94
C LEU A 150 14.87 -8.35 7.47
N LEU A 151 14.05 -7.64 6.70
CA LEU A 151 14.30 -7.30 5.30
C LEU A 151 14.65 -5.81 5.23
N SER A 152 15.85 -5.50 4.75
CA SER A 152 16.32 -4.11 4.61
C SER A 152 16.06 -3.58 3.21
N LEU A 153 15.48 -2.38 3.12
CA LEU A 153 15.30 -1.66 1.86
C LEU A 153 16.62 -1.11 1.30
N ALA A 154 16.56 -0.48 0.13
CA ALA A 154 17.74 -0.02 -0.59
C ALA A 154 18.50 1.10 0.14
N ASP A 155 17.81 1.85 1.01
CA ASP A 155 18.40 2.89 1.84
C ASP A 155 19.16 2.36 3.06
N GLY A 156 19.10 1.05 3.32
CA GLY A 156 19.73 0.37 4.47
C GLY A 156 19.17 0.74 5.84
N ARG A 157 18.16 1.62 5.93
CA ARG A 157 17.61 2.14 7.19
C ARG A 157 16.16 1.70 7.37
N THR A 158 15.38 1.76 6.29
CA THR A 158 14.02 1.23 6.26
C THR A 158 14.10 -0.29 6.33
N ARG A 159 13.45 -0.88 7.33
CA ARG A 159 13.45 -2.31 7.60
C ARG A 159 12.03 -2.82 7.77
N PHE A 160 11.75 -3.98 7.22
CA PHE A 160 10.50 -4.71 7.45
C PHE A 160 10.77 -5.94 8.31
N ALA A 161 9.99 -6.11 9.37
CA ALA A 161 10.04 -7.27 10.22
C ALA A 161 8.86 -8.21 9.91
N LEU A 162 9.19 -9.49 9.79
CA LEU A 162 8.24 -10.58 9.58
C LEU A 162 8.56 -11.68 10.58
N GLY A 163 7.58 -12.14 11.33
CA GLY A 163 7.72 -13.43 12.01
C GLY A 163 6.94 -13.56 13.31
N ALA A 164 6.87 -14.80 13.75
CA ALA A 164 6.32 -15.23 15.03
C ALA A 164 7.32 -16.21 15.68
N ALA A 165 6.95 -16.88 16.77
CA ALA A 165 7.84 -17.84 17.44
C ALA A 165 8.31 -18.97 16.49
N ASP A 166 7.36 -19.64 15.83
CA ASP A 166 7.57 -20.69 14.85
C ASP A 166 6.64 -20.47 13.67
N TRP A 167 7.19 -20.33 12.47
CA TRP A 167 6.39 -20.03 11.27
C TRP A 167 7.05 -20.57 10.00
N ARG A 168 6.33 -20.47 8.88
CA ARG A 168 6.80 -20.82 7.54
C ARG A 168 6.49 -19.68 6.58
N TRP A 169 7.28 -19.53 5.52
CA TRP A 169 7.00 -18.55 4.48
C TRP A 169 5.59 -18.70 3.90
N SER A 170 5.08 -19.92 3.77
CA SER A 170 3.70 -20.20 3.34
C SER A 170 2.63 -19.52 4.18
N ASP A 171 2.90 -19.23 5.45
CA ASP A 171 1.91 -18.65 6.38
C ASP A 171 1.53 -17.22 5.97
N LEU A 172 2.43 -16.51 5.27
CA LEU A 172 2.19 -15.16 4.76
C LEU A 172 1.13 -15.12 3.63
N LEU A 173 0.86 -16.27 3.00
CA LEU A 173 -0.15 -16.37 1.94
C LEU A 173 -1.57 -16.52 2.50
N GLY A 174 -1.76 -16.45 3.82
CA GLY A 174 -3.08 -16.63 4.45
C GLY A 174 -3.58 -18.08 4.44
N VAL A 175 -2.71 -19.03 4.07
CA VAL A 175 -2.97 -20.48 4.18
C VAL A 175 -2.63 -21.02 5.58
N SER A 176 -2.25 -20.13 6.51
CA SER A 176 -2.04 -20.52 7.90
C SER A 176 -3.36 -21.08 8.44
N LYS A 177 -3.33 -22.36 8.85
CA LYS A 177 -4.36 -22.85 9.78
C LYS A 177 -4.27 -21.93 10.98
N SER A 178 -5.28 -21.10 11.18
CA SER A 178 -5.48 -20.34 12.41
C SER A 178 -5.11 -21.25 13.58
N SER A 179 -3.99 -21.00 14.24
CA SER A 179 -3.71 -21.63 15.52
C SER A 179 -4.60 -20.92 16.53
N SER A 180 -5.87 -21.31 16.52
CA SER A 180 -6.79 -21.01 17.59
C SER A 180 -6.27 -21.70 18.86
N ALA A 181 -6.12 -20.90 19.91
CA ALA A 181 -5.99 -21.26 21.32
C ALA A 181 -4.77 -22.10 21.76
N ARG A 182 -3.91 -21.49 22.57
CA ARG A 182 -3.86 -21.84 24.01
C ARG A 182 -3.21 -20.76 24.87
#